data_AF-A0A535EJ87-F1
#
_entry.id   AF-A0A535EJ87-F1
#
_cell.length_a   1.000
_cell.length_b   1.000
_cell.length_c   1.000
_cell.angle_alpha   90.00
_cell.angle_beta   90.00
_cell.angle_gamma   90.00
#
_symmetry.space_group_name_H-M   'P 1'
#
loop_
_entity.id
_entity.type
_entity.pdbx_description
1 polymer ?
#
loop_
_entity_poly.entity_id
_entity_poly.type
_entity_poly.pdbx_seq_one_letter_code
_entity_poly.pdbx_strand_id
1 'polypeptide(L)'
;GILSTERLMQLIRHAGAAEEPVVRRAFGELVTELRVARYTQEIMAEKARTGQPPGPEIALNKLALSDNMAALAEFVTSVLGPRLIADTGEWGTYAWTSVVLGAPGYRLGGGSDEVLKNMIAERVLGLPKPS
;
A
#
# COMPACT_ATOMS: atom_id res chain seq x y z
N GLY A 1 -12.76 3.72 6.94
CA GLY A 1 -12.66 2.76 5.82
C GLY A 1 -11.76 1.62 6.22
N ILE A 2 -11.78 0.50 5.49
CA ILE A 2 -11.02 -0.71 5.85
C ILE A 2 -9.50 -0.46 5.93
N LEU A 3 -8.98 0.52 5.19
CA LEU A 3 -7.56 0.87 5.14
C LEU A 3 -7.08 1.81 6.27
N SER A 4 -7.92 2.14 7.26
CA SER A 4 -7.49 3.07 8.31
C SER A 4 -6.55 2.38 9.31
N THR A 5 -5.54 3.12 9.79
CA THR A 5 -4.63 2.67 10.85
C THR A 5 -5.38 2.17 12.09
N GLU A 6 -6.49 2.83 12.43
CA GLU A 6 -7.37 2.42 13.53
C GLU A 6 -7.96 1.02 13.30
N ARG A 7 -8.44 0.73 12.09
CA ARG A 7 -9.02 -0.58 11.77
C ARG A 7 -7.99 -1.70 11.85
N LEU A 8 -6.76 -1.43 11.39
CA LEU A 8 -5.63 -2.35 11.52
C LEU A 8 -5.21 -2.56 12.98
N MET A 9 -5.24 -1.52 13.79
CA MET A 9 -4.96 -1.62 15.22
C MET A 9 -6.02 -2.46 15.94
N GLN A 10 -7.29 -2.28 15.61
CA GLN A 10 -8.38 -3.11 16.14
C GLN A 10 -8.24 -4.57 15.68
N LEU A 11 -7.83 -4.80 14.43
CA LEU A 11 -7.55 -6.13 13.89
C LEU A 11 -6.48 -6.87 14.72
N ILE A 12 -5.30 -6.26 14.89
CA ILE A 12 -4.20 -6.91 15.63
C ILE A 12 -4.55 -7.17 17.10
N ARG A 13 -5.35 -6.30 17.73
CA ARG A 13 -5.84 -6.53 19.09
C ARG A 13 -6.83 -7.70 19.14
N HIS A 14 -7.78 -7.73 18.21
CA HIS A 14 -8.76 -8.82 18.14
C HIS A 14 -8.10 -10.16 17.84
N ALA A 15 -7.07 -10.16 16.99
CA ALA A 15 -6.27 -11.34 16.69
C ALA A 15 -5.38 -11.81 17.85
N GLY A 16 -5.29 -11.06 18.95
CA GLY A 16 -4.42 -11.37 20.09
C GLY A 16 -2.93 -11.10 19.85
N ALA A 17 -2.58 -10.47 18.72
CA ALA A 17 -1.20 -10.33 18.25
C ALA A 17 -0.57 -8.95 18.58
N ALA A 18 -1.29 -8.08 19.28
CA ALA A 18 -0.86 -6.70 19.51
C ALA A 18 0.44 -6.56 20.32
N GLU A 19 0.78 -7.55 21.16
CA GLU A 19 2.02 -7.56 21.95
C GLU A 19 3.16 -8.36 21.29
N GLU A 20 2.90 -9.02 20.17
CA GLU A 20 3.93 -9.76 19.46
C GLU A 20 4.96 -8.80 18.83
N PRO A 21 6.26 -8.89 19.17
CA PRO A 21 7.26 -7.93 18.70
C PRO A 21 7.36 -7.84 17.17
N VAL A 22 7.17 -8.97 16.48
CA VAL A 22 7.21 -9.04 15.01
C VAL A 22 6.02 -8.31 14.40
N VAL A 23 4.81 -8.53 14.91
CA VAL A 23 3.59 -7.85 14.44
C VAL A 23 3.65 -6.35 14.74
N ARG A 24 4.14 -5.96 15.92
CA ARG A 24 4.33 -4.55 16.29
C ARG A 24 5.29 -3.82 15.35
N ARG A 25 6.40 -4.47 14.99
CA ARG A 25 7.36 -3.91 14.03
C ARG A 25 6.72 -3.76 12.65
N ALA A 26 6.15 -4.84 12.12
CA ALA A 26 5.52 -4.84 10.80
C ALA A 26 4.39 -3.82 10.70
N PHE A 27 3.60 -3.65 11.77
CA PHE A 27 2.56 -2.63 11.85
C PHE A 27 3.16 -1.21 11.79
N GLY A 28 4.25 -0.95 12.51
CA GLY A 28 4.94 0.33 12.49
C GLY A 28 5.50 0.69 11.10
N GLU A 29 6.10 -0.29 10.43
CA GLU A 29 6.61 -0.16 9.06
C GLU A 29 5.46 0.15 8.08
N LEU A 30 4.40 -0.67 8.09
CA LEU A 30 3.22 -0.46 7.24
C LEU A 30 2.58 0.92 7.46
N VAL A 31 2.39 1.34 8.71
CA VAL A 31 1.81 2.65 9.01
C VAL A 31 2.71 3.79 8.54
N THR A 32 4.02 3.61 8.58
CA THR A 32 4.98 4.60 8.07
C THR A 32 4.83 4.76 6.56
N GLU A 33 4.84 3.67 5.81
CA GLU A 33 4.70 3.70 4.33
C GLU A 33 3.36 4.29 3.88
N LEU A 34 2.25 3.92 4.55
CA LEU A 34 0.93 4.49 4.28
C LEU A 34 0.89 6.01 4.54
N ARG A 35 1.62 6.49 5.57
CA ARG A 35 1.71 7.93 5.88
C ARG A 35 2.55 8.66 4.85
N VAL A 36 3.68 8.09 4.43
CA VAL A 36 4.55 8.67 3.39
C VAL A 36 3.78 8.84 2.08
N ALA A 37 3.02 7.81 1.65
CA ALA A 37 2.16 7.91 0.48
C ALA A 37 1.09 8.99 0.63
N ARG A 38 0.43 9.08 1.79
CA ARG A 38 -0.55 10.15 2.06
C ARG A 38 0.06 11.55 1.97
N TYR A 39 1.21 11.77 2.60
CA TYR A 39 1.88 13.08 2.52
C TYR A 39 2.32 13.42 1.09
N THR A 40 2.76 12.43 0.33
CA THR A 40 3.09 12.60 -1.09
C THR A 40 1.85 13.06 -1.88
N GLN A 41 0.69 12.44 -1.63
CA GLN A 41 -0.58 12.86 -2.23
C GLN A 41 -1.01 14.28 -1.83
N GLU A 42 -0.83 14.65 -0.56
CA GLU A 42 -1.12 16.01 -0.09
C GLU A 42 -0.24 17.06 -0.78
N ILE A 43 1.07 16.79 -0.92
CA ILE A 43 2.01 17.67 -1.63
C ILE A 43 1.62 17.79 -3.11
N MET A 44 1.30 16.69 -3.77
CA MET A 44 0.86 16.69 -5.17
C MET A 44 -0.43 17.47 -5.38
N ALA A 45 -1.40 17.30 -4.48
CA ALA A 45 -2.65 18.04 -4.51
C ALA A 45 -2.43 19.54 -4.32
N GLU A 46 -1.50 19.94 -3.44
CA GLU A 46 -1.13 21.34 -3.27
C GLU A 46 -0.47 21.93 -4.51
N LYS A 47 0.51 21.23 -5.10
CA LYS A 47 1.12 21.63 -6.37
C LYS A 47 0.08 21.87 -7.46
N ALA A 48 -0.87 20.93 -7.61
CA ALA A 48 -1.96 21.06 -8.57
C ALA A 48 -2.84 22.29 -8.28
N ARG A 49 -3.18 22.58 -7.01
CA ARG A 49 -3.93 23.79 -6.62
C ARG A 49 -3.19 25.08 -6.99
N THR A 50 -1.87 25.08 -6.88
CA THR A 50 -1.03 26.24 -7.28
C THR A 50 -0.77 26.35 -8.78
N GLY A 51 -1.38 25.48 -9.60
CA GLY A 51 -1.23 25.49 -11.06
C GLY A 51 0.09 24.89 -11.57
N GLN A 52 0.87 24.25 -10.70
CA GLN A 52 2.07 23.55 -11.14
C GLN A 52 1.69 22.26 -11.87
N PRO A 53 2.24 21.99 -13.06
CA PRO A 53 1.95 20.77 -13.79
C PRO A 53 2.49 19.56 -13.04
N PRO A 54 1.79 18.42 -13.09
CA PRO A 54 2.29 17.20 -12.48
C PRO A 54 3.59 16.72 -13.13
N GLY A 55 4.56 16.36 -12.30
CA GLY A 55 5.84 15.83 -12.74
C GLY A 55 5.98 14.30 -12.57
N PRO A 56 7.23 13.79 -12.58
CA PRO A 56 7.53 12.36 -12.44
C PRO A 56 7.05 11.76 -11.10
N GLU A 57 6.73 12.59 -10.11
CA GLU A 57 6.13 12.16 -8.84
C GLU A 57 4.80 11.40 -9.01
N ILE A 58 4.07 11.58 -10.12
CA ILE A 58 2.88 10.75 -10.42
C ILE A 58 3.27 9.26 -10.53
N ALA A 59 4.32 8.97 -11.29
CA ALA A 59 4.78 7.59 -11.49
C ALA A 59 5.23 6.97 -10.17
N LEU A 60 5.98 7.75 -9.37
CA LEU A 60 6.44 7.31 -8.06
C LEU A 60 5.28 7.05 -7.10
N ASN A 61 4.26 7.91 -7.12
CA ASN A 61 3.08 7.73 -6.31
C ASN A 61 2.27 6.49 -6.69
N LYS A 62 2.16 6.17 -7.99
CA LYS A 62 1.52 4.93 -8.43
C LYS A 62 2.29 3.72 -7.89
N LEU A 63 3.61 3.70 -8.03
CA LEU A 63 4.45 2.63 -7.49
C LEU A 63 4.25 2.47 -5.97
N ALA A 64 4.28 3.58 -5.23
CA ALA A 64 4.02 3.57 -3.79
C ALA A 64 2.62 3.02 -3.46
N LEU A 65 1.60 3.28 -4.28
CA LEU A 65 0.27 2.67 -4.10
C LEU A 65 0.32 1.15 -4.30
N SER A 66 0.96 0.65 -5.36
CA SER A 66 1.13 -0.79 -5.61
C SER A 66 1.82 -1.46 -4.41
N ASP A 67 2.92 -0.89 -3.94
CA ASP A 67 3.73 -1.45 -2.86
C ASP A 67 2.99 -1.43 -1.52
N ASN A 68 2.28 -0.34 -1.22
CA ASN A 68 1.48 -0.24 -0.01
C ASN A 68 0.33 -1.26 0.02
N MET A 69 -0.33 -1.53 -1.11
CA MET A 69 -1.40 -2.52 -1.16
C MET A 69 -0.86 -3.95 -1.02
N ALA A 70 0.31 -4.23 -1.59
CA ALA A 70 0.99 -5.50 -1.39
C ALA A 70 1.40 -5.70 0.08
N ALA A 71 2.05 -4.70 0.69
CA ALA A 71 2.47 -4.74 2.09
C ALA A 71 1.27 -4.90 3.04
N LEU A 72 0.17 -4.20 2.77
CA LEU A 72 -1.07 -4.35 3.54
C LEU A 72 -1.64 -5.76 3.42
N ALA A 73 -1.72 -6.32 2.21
CA ALA A 73 -2.22 -7.67 1.97
C ALA A 73 -1.35 -8.73 2.69
N GLU A 74 -0.03 -8.59 2.62
CA GLU A 74 0.91 -9.46 3.32
C GLU A 74 0.75 -9.35 4.84
N PHE A 75 0.67 -8.13 5.37
CA PHE A 75 0.47 -7.89 6.79
C PHE A 75 -0.82 -8.55 7.31
N VAL A 76 -1.97 -8.30 6.68
CA VAL A 76 -3.24 -8.89 7.14
C VAL A 76 -3.25 -10.41 7.00
N THR A 77 -2.60 -10.95 5.96
CA THR A 77 -2.44 -12.40 5.79
C THR A 77 -1.60 -12.99 6.92
N SER A 78 -0.52 -12.32 7.32
CA SER A 78 0.34 -12.78 8.42
C SER A 78 -0.38 -12.78 9.79
N VAL A 79 -1.24 -11.79 10.04
CA VAL A 79 -1.97 -11.65 11.31
C VAL A 79 -3.16 -12.61 11.40
N LEU A 80 -3.88 -12.82 10.31
CA LEU A 80 -5.10 -13.62 10.30
C LEU A 80 -4.86 -15.10 9.99
N GLY A 81 -3.84 -15.41 9.20
CA GLY A 81 -3.57 -16.76 8.71
C GLY A 81 -4.81 -17.36 8.02
N PRO A 82 -5.15 -18.63 8.27
CA PRO A 82 -6.29 -19.32 7.66
C PRO A 82 -7.66 -18.67 7.92
N ARG A 83 -7.81 -17.85 8.97
CA ARG A 83 -9.08 -17.19 9.31
C ARG A 83 -9.56 -16.20 8.24
N LEU A 84 -8.65 -15.77 7.36
CA LEU A 84 -8.95 -14.92 6.19
C LEU A 84 -9.86 -15.62 5.15
N ILE A 85 -9.81 -16.96 5.06
CA ILE A 85 -10.26 -17.68 3.86
C ILE A 85 -11.80 -17.83 3.80
N ALA A 86 -12.46 -17.94 4.95
CA ALA A 86 -13.88 -18.22 5.03
C ALA A 86 -14.61 -17.20 5.90
N ASP A 87 -15.84 -16.85 5.49
CA ASP A 87 -16.73 -16.04 6.32
C ASP A 87 -17.36 -16.91 7.42
N THR A 88 -16.79 -16.83 8.61
CA THR A 88 -17.29 -17.51 9.82
C THR A 88 -18.18 -16.61 10.68
N GLY A 89 -18.38 -15.34 10.28
CA GLY A 89 -18.97 -14.30 11.12
C GLY A 89 -18.02 -13.75 12.21
N GLU A 90 -16.79 -14.26 12.31
CA GLU A 90 -15.76 -13.67 13.18
C GLU A 90 -15.45 -12.24 12.74
N TRP A 91 -15.41 -11.30 13.69
CA TRP A 91 -15.22 -9.91 13.37
C TRP A 91 -13.85 -9.68 12.71
N GLY A 92 -13.85 -8.95 11.60
CA GLY A 92 -12.62 -8.44 11.02
C GLY A 92 -11.70 -9.49 10.41
N THR A 93 -12.14 -10.72 10.16
CA THR A 93 -11.36 -11.75 9.46
C THR A 93 -11.62 -11.71 7.96
N TYR A 94 -12.82 -12.08 7.52
CA TYR A 94 -13.21 -12.17 6.10
C TYR A 94 -13.29 -10.82 5.37
N ALA A 95 -13.46 -9.72 6.10
CA ALA A 95 -13.55 -8.37 5.52
C ALA A 95 -12.30 -7.99 4.70
N TRP A 96 -11.14 -8.57 5.01
CA TRP A 96 -9.86 -8.27 4.35
C TRP A 96 -9.60 -9.06 3.07
N THR A 97 -10.43 -10.05 2.75
CA THR A 97 -10.26 -10.90 1.58
C THR A 97 -10.27 -10.08 0.28
N SER A 98 -11.08 -9.02 0.21
CA SER A 98 -11.08 -8.08 -0.92
C SER A 98 -9.75 -7.34 -1.10
N VAL A 99 -9.06 -6.99 -0.01
CA VAL A 99 -7.76 -6.33 -0.05
C VAL A 99 -6.70 -7.30 -0.56
N VAL A 100 -6.68 -8.53 -0.03
CA VAL A 100 -5.70 -9.56 -0.43
C VAL A 100 -5.87 -9.95 -1.90
N LEU A 101 -7.11 -10.17 -2.36
CA LEU A 101 -7.38 -10.54 -3.74
C LEU A 101 -7.22 -9.35 -4.71
N GLY A 102 -7.44 -8.12 -4.23
CA GLY A 102 -7.32 -6.90 -5.04
C GLY A 102 -5.89 -6.41 -5.21
N ALA A 103 -5.00 -6.64 -4.23
CA ALA A 103 -3.64 -6.12 -4.21
C ALA A 103 -2.82 -6.42 -5.50
N PRO A 104 -2.85 -7.64 -6.08
CA PRO A 104 -2.15 -7.92 -7.34
C PRO A 104 -2.63 -7.06 -8.51
N GLY A 105 -3.90 -6.64 -8.52
CA GLY A 105 -4.47 -5.81 -9.58
C GLY A 105 -3.82 -4.42 -9.67
N TYR A 106 -3.32 -3.87 -8.56
CA TYR A 106 -2.66 -2.55 -8.53
C TYR A 106 -1.32 -2.55 -9.26
N ARG A 107 -0.61 -3.69 -9.30
CA ARG A 107 0.63 -3.85 -10.07
C ARG A 107 0.38 -3.83 -11.59
N LEU A 108 -0.82 -4.21 -12.02
CA LEU A 108 -1.20 -4.33 -13.44
C LEU A 108 -1.95 -3.09 -13.97
N GLY A 109 -2.81 -2.47 -13.16
CA GLY A 109 -3.62 -1.33 -13.57
C GLY A 109 -2.81 -0.03 -13.71
N GLY A 110 -2.99 0.70 -14.81
CA GLY A 110 -2.44 2.06 -15.00
C GLY A 110 -0.98 2.14 -15.51
N GLY A 111 -0.45 1.04 -16.04
CA GLY A 111 0.95 0.87 -16.44
C GLY A 111 1.66 -0.07 -15.48
N SER A 112 2.35 -1.08 -16.01
CA SER A 112 3.11 -2.02 -15.18
C SER A 112 4.17 -1.26 -14.38
N ASP A 113 4.45 -1.71 -13.16
CA ASP A 113 5.46 -1.08 -12.31
C ASP A 113 6.82 -0.97 -13.04
N GLU A 114 7.13 -1.92 -13.91
CA GLU A 114 8.35 -1.90 -14.75
C GLU A 114 8.36 -0.77 -15.80
N VAL A 115 7.22 -0.44 -16.42
CA VAL A 115 7.14 0.70 -17.35
C VAL A 115 7.36 2.02 -16.61
N LEU A 116 6.81 2.14 -15.38
CA LEU A 116 6.99 3.35 -14.57
C LEU A 116 8.42 3.49 -14.05
N LYS A 117 9.07 2.39 -13.63
CA LYS A 117 10.49 2.39 -13.26
C LYS A 117 11.38 2.82 -14.43
N ASN A 118 11.12 2.32 -15.65
CA ASN A 118 11.84 2.77 -16.85
C ASN A 118 11.63 4.25 -17.14
N MET A 119 10.39 4.75 -16.99
CA MET A 119 10.11 6.18 -17.16
C MET A 119 10.87 7.04 -16.15
N ILE A 120 10.98 6.61 -14.89
CA ILE A 120 11.77 7.29 -13.86
C ILE A 120 13.26 7.25 -14.20
N ALA A 121 13.78 6.09 -14.62
CA ALA A 121 15.17 5.93 -15.04
C ALA A 121 15.54 6.91 -16.16
N GLU A 122 14.72 7.01 -17.21
CA GLU A 122 14.97 7.90 -18.35
C GLU A 122 14.78 9.38 -18.00
N ARG A 123 13.66 9.74 -17.35
CA ARG A 123 13.24 11.14 -17.20
C ARG A 123 13.77 11.83 -15.94
N VAL A 124 14.09 11.07 -14.90
CA VAL A 124 14.59 11.62 -13.62
C VAL A 124 16.09 11.39 -13.50
N LEU A 125 16.56 10.19 -13.84
CA LEU A 125 17.97 9.81 -13.67
C LEU A 125 18.80 9.99 -14.96
N GLY A 126 18.17 10.27 -16.10
CA GLY A 126 18.87 10.47 -17.38
C GLY A 126 19.51 9.20 -17.95
N LEU A 127 19.03 8.02 -17.56
CA LEU A 127 19.58 6.74 -18.02
C LEU A 127 19.17 6.44 -19.47
N PRO A 128 20.02 5.74 -20.25
CA PRO A 128 19.70 5.32 -21.61
C PRO A 128 18.56 4.29 -21.64
N LYS A 129 17.83 4.24 -22.75
CA LYS A 129 16.75 3.26 -22.94
C LYS A 129 17.30 1.83 -22.93
N PRO A 130 16.60 0.88 -22.28
CA PRO A 130 16.95 -0.53 -22.41
C PRO A 130 16.84 -0.96 -23.88
N SER A 131 17.88 -1.65 -24.37
CA SER A 131 18.00 -2.16 -25.74
C SER A 131 17.03 -3.29 -26.04
#